data_AF-A0A932S8Y2-F1
#
_entry.id   AF-A0A932S8Y2-F1
#
_cell.length_a   1.000
_cell.length_b   1.000
_cell.length_c   1.000
_cell.angle_alpha   90.00
_cell.angle_beta   90.00
_cell.angle_gamma   90.00
#
_symmetry.space_group_name_H-M   'P 1'
#
loop_
_entity.id
_entity.type
_entity.pdbx_description
1 polymer ?
#
loop_
_entity_poly.entity_id
_entity_poly.type
_entity_poly.pdbx_seq_one_letter_code
_entity_poly.pdbx_strand_id
1 'polypeptide(L)' 'FSSKAVITGDITQIDLPLAKPSGLVEAQKILSGVEGIGFASFTEKDVVRHPLVQEVIKAYEGRGRKKEETEG' A
#
# COMPACT_ATOMS: atom_id res chain seq x y z
N PHE A 1 14.48 19.13 23.45
CA PHE A 1 14.66 19.05 21.99
C PHE A 1 14.75 17.58 21.58
N SER A 2 13.64 16.97 21.15
CA SER A 2 13.62 15.59 20.61
C SER A 2 12.30 15.31 19.86
N SER A 3 11.96 16.16 18.90
CA SER A 3 10.79 15.92 18.04
C SER A 3 11.11 14.86 16.99
N LYS A 4 10.21 13.89 16.82
CA LYS A 4 10.21 12.94 15.70
C LYS A 4 8.95 13.16 14.89
N ALA A 5 9.03 12.99 13.57
CA ALA A 5 7.89 13.02 12.67
C ALA A 5 7.84 11.71 11.89
N VAL A 6 6.62 11.26 11.56
CA VAL A 6 6.37 10.07 10.75
C VAL A 6 5.40 10.45 9.65
N ILE A 7 5.76 10.13 8.41
CA ILE A 7 4.90 10.28 7.24
C ILE A 7 4.45 8.87 6.86
N THR A 8 3.16 8.70 6.59
CA THR A 8 2.57 7.42 6.18
C THR A 8 1.86 7.61 4.84
N GLY A 9 1.75 6.53 4.06
CA GLY A 9 1.02 6.53 2.80
C GLY A 9 1.08 5.17 2.11
N ASP A 10 0.22 4.98 1.11
CA ASP A 10 0.10 3.77 0.31
C ASP A 10 0.46 4.09 -1.16
N ILE A 11 1.59 3.56 -1.62
CA ILE A 11 2.07 3.80 -2.98
C ILE A 11 1.24 3.10 -4.05
N THR A 12 0.34 2.18 -3.67
CA THR A 12 -0.56 1.49 -4.60
C THR A 12 -1.82 2.32 -4.92
N GLN A 13 -2.10 3.35 -4.13
CA GLN A 13 -3.27 4.22 -4.26
C GLN A 13 -2.87 5.59 -4.82
N ILE A 14 -2.47 5.62 -6.09
CA ILE A 14 -2.16 6.88 -6.79
C ILE A 14 -3.38 7.29 -7.60
N ASP A 15 -4.04 8.38 -7.17
CA ASP A 15 -5.24 8.96 -7.79
C ASP A 15 -4.92 10.18 -8.67
N LEU A 16 -3.64 10.36 -9.02
CA LEU A 16 -3.17 11.49 -9.82
C LEU A 16 -3.40 11.25 -11.33
N PRO A 17 -3.55 12.32 -12.13
CA PRO A 17 -3.54 12.21 -13.59
C PRO A 17 -2.29 11.50 -14.09
N LEU A 18 -2.40 10.70 -15.16
CA LEU A 18 -1.32 9.84 -15.72
C LEU A 18 0.04 10.54 -15.89
N ALA A 19 0.04 11.83 -16.21
CA ALA A 19 1.26 12.61 -16.43
C ALA A 19 1.91 13.16 -15.15
N LYS A 20 1.30 12.95 -13.97
CA LYS A 20 1.77 13.52 -12.70
C LYS A 20 2.41 12.43 -11.83
N PRO A 21 3.70 12.57 -11.48
CA PRO A 21 4.35 11.62 -10.59
C PRO A 21 3.77 11.69 -9.18
N SER A 22 3.78 10.56 -8.46
CA SER A 22 3.41 10.51 -7.05
C SER A 22 4.48 11.19 -6.19
N GLY A 23 4.07 12.20 -5.42
CA GLY A 23 4.97 12.93 -4.51
C GLY A 23 5.57 12.03 -3.42
N LEU A 24 4.85 11.00 -2.96
CA LEU A 24 5.38 10.05 -1.97
C LEU A 24 6.48 9.18 -2.58
N VAL A 25 6.27 8.69 -3.80
CA VAL A 25 7.27 7.90 -4.54
C VAL A 25 8.50 8.74 -4.87
N GLU A 26 8.30 9.99 -5.27
CA GLU A 26 9.38 10.94 -5.54
C GLU A 26 10.18 11.29 -4.29
N ALA A 27 9.50 11.61 -3.17
CA ALA A 27 10.14 11.88 -1.90
C ALA A 27 11.00 10.71 -1.42
N GLN A 28 10.51 9.47 -1.54
CA GLN A 28 11.28 8.28 -1.20
C GLN A 28 12.56 8.16 -2.02
N LYS A 29 12.54 8.48 -3.32
CA LYS A 29 13.73 8.47 -4.18
C LYS A 29 14.72 9.55 -3.77
N ILE A 30 14.25 10.79 -3.65
CA ILE A 30 15.08 11.97 -3.34
C ILE A 30 15.74 11.85 -1.97
N LEU A 31 15.00 11.34 -0.97
CA LEU A 31 15.45 11.32 0.42
C LEU A 31 16.16 10.01 0.84
N SER A 32 16.30 9.05 -0.07
CA SER A 32 16.86 7.71 0.21
C SER A 32 18.28 7.69 0.83
N GLY A 33 19.07 8.75 0.63
CA GLY A 33 20.43 8.89 1.17
C GLY A 33 20.58 9.94 2.28
N VAL A 34 19.48 10.54 2.75
CA VAL A 34 19.55 11.62 3.76
C VAL A 34 19.75 11.02 5.15
N GLU A 35 20.84 11.38 5.80
CA GLU A 35 21.13 10.97 7.18
C GLU A 35 20.02 11.43 8.13
N GLY A 36 19.55 10.52 8.98
CA GLY A 36 18.46 10.79 9.93
C GLY A 36 17.04 10.54 9.39
N ILE A 37 16.88 10.18 8.11
CA ILE A 37 15.60 9.74 7.54
C ILE A 37 15.61 8.21 7.35
N GLY A 38 14.59 7.54 7.88
CA GLY A 38 14.38 6.11 7.70
C GLY A 38 13.14 5.82 6.86
N PHE A 39 13.18 4.71 6.12
CA PHE A 39 12.04 4.21 5.35
C PHE A 39 11.62 2.84 5.89
N ALA A 40 10.32 2.68 6.13
CA ALA A 40 9.71 1.41 6.50
C ALA A 40 8.60 1.09 5.49
N SER A 41 8.70 -0.08 4.85
CA SER A 41 7.68 -0.58 3.93
C SER A 41 6.95 -1.74 4.58
N PHE A 42 5.62 -1.71 4.50
CA PHE A 42 4.76 -2.77 4.99
C PHE A 42 4.28 -3.63 3.83
N THR A 43 4.13 -4.91 4.09
CA THR A 43 3.54 -5.89 3.18
C THR A 43 2.24 -6.41 3.77
N GLU A 44 1.50 -7.20 3.01
CA GLU A 44 0.28 -7.85 3.50
C GLU A 44 0.50 -8.70 4.77
N LYS A 45 1.73 -9.21 4.96
CA LYS A 45 2.13 -10.01 6.13
C LYS A 45 2.19 -9.19 7.42
N ASP A 46 2.37 -7.88 7.29
CA ASP A 46 2.49 -6.96 8.42
C ASP A 46 1.11 -6.43 8.87
N VAL A 47 0.03 -6.80 8.17
CA VAL A 47 -1.33 -6.34 8.46
C VAL A 47 -2.07 -7.36 9.31
N VAL A 48 -2.26 -7.04 10.59
CA VAL A 48 -3.18 -7.76 11.46
C VAL A 48 -4.61 -7.33 11.17
N ARG A 49 -5.43 -8.25 10.64
CA ARG A 49 -6.86 -8.02 10.38
C ARG A 49 -7.70 -8.86 11.32
N HIS A 50 -8.83 -8.31 11.74
CA HIS A 50 -9.83 -9.07 12.51
C HIS A 50 -10.30 -10.30 11.69
N PRO A 51 -10.53 -11.49 12.31
CA PRO A 51 -10.94 -12.69 11.59
C PRO A 51 -12.15 -12.48 10.66
N LEU A 52 -13.14 -11.71 11.11
CA LEU A 52 -14.31 -11.36 10.28
C LEU A 52 -13.93 -10.63 8.99
N VAL A 53 -12.98 -9.69 9.04
CA VAL A 53 -12.53 -8.94 7.85
C VAL A 53 -11.83 -9.88 6.86
N GLN A 54 -11.06 -10.85 7.36
CA GLN A 54 -10.44 -11.88 6.52
C GLN A 54 -11.49 -12.74 5.80
N GLU A 55 -12.55 -13.16 6.51
CA GLU A 55 -13.65 -13.92 5.91
C GLU A 55 -14.41 -13.12 4.85
N VAL A 56 -14.60 -11.81 5.07
CA VAL A 56 -15.16 -10.91 4.04
C VAL A 56 -14.27 -10.87 2.80
N ILE A 57 -12.96 -10.67 2.96
CA ILE A 57 -12.01 -10.63 1.82
C ILE A 57 -12.06 -11.93 1.01
N LYS A 58 -11.96 -13.09 1.68
CA LYS A 58 -12.02 -14.42 1.05
C LYS A 58 -13.32 -14.64 0.25
N ALA A 59 -14.46 -14.16 0.78
CA ALA A 59 -15.74 -14.29 0.10
C ALA A 59 -15.79 -13.54 -1.24
N TYR A 60 -15.09 -12.41 -1.35
CA TYR A 60 -14.98 -11.65 -2.61
C TYR A 60 -13.96 -12.28 -3.57
N GLU A 61 -12.81 -12.75 -3.08
CA GLU A 61 -11.80 -13.45 -3.89
C GLU A 61 -12.37 -14.71 -4.56
N GLY A 62 -13.12 -15.53 -3.81
CA GLY A 62 -13.76 -16.74 -4.33
C GLY A 62 -14.84 -16.49 -5.40
N ARG A 63 -15.37 -15.26 -5.47
CA ARG A 63 -16.38 -14.86 -6.48
C ARG A 63 -15.75 -14.40 -7.79
N GLY A 64 -14.57 -13.77 -7.74
CA GLY A 64 -13.83 -13.34 -8.93
C GLY A 64 -13.37 -14.54 -9.77
N ARG A 65 -12.88 -15.59 -9.10
CA ARG A 65 -12.35 -16.80 -9.74
C ARG A 65 -13.42 -17.65 -10.46
N LYS A 66 -14.67 -17.63 -9.99
CA LYS A 66 -15.80 -18.30 -10.68
C LYS A 66 -16.25 -17.61 -11.95
N LYS A 67 -16.00 -16.31 -12.13
CA LYS A 67 -16.36 -15.60 -13.37
C LYS A 67 -15.41 -15.93 -14.51
N GLU A 68 -14.11 -16.05 -14.24
CA GLU A 68 -13.10 -16.38 -15.25
C GLU A 68 -13.27 -17.81 -15.83
N GLU A 69 -13.78 -18.76 -15.04
CA GLU A 69 -14.05 -20.13 -15.49
C GLU A 69 -15.34 -20.29 -16.31
N THR A 70 -16.23 -19.29 -16.33
CA THR A 70 -17.51 -19.36 -17.06
C THR A 70 -17.49 -18.57 -18.39
N GLU A 71 -16.45 -17.75 -18.60
CA GLU A 71 -16.26 -16.91 -19.80
C GLU A 71 -15.06 -17.35 -20.67
N GLY A 72 -14.41 -18.47 -20.33
CA GLY A 72 -13.27 -19.07 -21.05
C GLY A 72 -13.62 -20.33 -21.84
#